data_AF-A0A2K5EGI8-F1
#
_entry.id   AF-A0A2K5EGI8-F1
#
_cell.length_a   1.000
_cell.length_b   1.000
_cell.length_c   1.000
_cell.angle_alpha   90.00
_cell.angle_beta   90.00
_cell.angle_gamma   90.00
#
_symmetry.space_group_name_H-M   'P 1'
#
loop_
_entity.id
_entity.type
_entity.pdbx_description
1 polymer ?
#
loop_
_entity_poly.entity_id
_entity_poly.type
_entity_poly.pdbx_seq_one_letter_code
_entity_poly.pdbx_strand_id
1 'polypeptide(L)'
;MALGALLSALPEFLTHQYKYEAGEIRWGAEGRDVCAANGSGGDEGPDPDLICRNRTATNMMYLLLIGAQVLLGIGATPVQPLGVSYIDDHVRRKDSSLYIGILFTMLVFGPACGFILGSFCTKIYVDAVFIDTSNLDITPDDPRWIGAWWGGFLLCGALLFFSSLLMFGFPQSLPPHSDPAMESQQAMLPEREYERPKPSNGVLRHPLEPDSSASCFQQLRVIPKVTKHLLSNPVFTCIILAACMEIAVVAGFAAFLGKYLEQQFNLTTSSANQLLGMTAIPCACLGIFLGGLLVKKLSLSALGAIRMAMLVNLVSTACYVSFLFLGCDTGPVAGVTVPYGNNTAPGSALDPYSPCNNNCECQTDSFTPVCGADGITYLSACFAGCNSTNLTGCACLTTVPAENATVVPGKCPSPGCQEAFLTFLCVMCICSLIGAMAQTPSVIILIRTVSPELKSYALGVLFLLLRLLGFIPPPLIFGAGIDSTCLFWSTFCGEQGACVLYDNVVYRYLYVSIAIALKSFAFILYTTTWQCLRKNYKRYIKNHEGGLSTKPDRIQNKERMRLCGGVLEATRAAGPQSLL
;
A
#
# COMPACT_ATOMS: atom_id res chain seq x y z
N MET A 1 -9.92 16.73 6.36
CA MET A 1 -9.97 15.32 6.81
C MET A 1 -11.19 15.05 7.69
N ALA A 2 -11.31 15.66 8.88
CA ALA A 2 -12.44 15.41 9.79
C ALA A 2 -13.83 15.55 9.13
N LEU A 3 -14.07 16.65 8.41
CA LEU A 3 -15.32 16.85 7.65
C LEU A 3 -15.55 15.75 6.59
N GLY A 4 -14.50 15.28 5.92
CA GLY A 4 -14.63 14.20 4.93
C GLY A 4 -14.97 12.85 5.58
N ALA A 5 -14.42 12.57 6.77
CA ALA A 5 -14.81 11.38 7.55
C ALA A 5 -16.29 11.45 7.98
N LEU A 6 -16.76 12.61 8.46
CA LEU A 6 -18.17 12.82 8.80
C LEU A 6 -19.09 12.65 7.59
N LEU A 7 -18.72 13.20 6.43
CA LEU A 7 -19.46 13.02 5.18
C LEU A 7 -19.48 11.56 4.70
N SER A 8 -18.48 10.75 5.07
CA SER A 8 -18.45 9.32 4.75
C SER A 8 -19.47 8.51 5.55
N ALA A 9 -19.81 8.96 6.77
CA ALA A 9 -20.84 8.35 7.61
C ALA A 9 -22.25 8.86 7.28
N LEU A 10 -22.36 10.01 6.61
CA LEU A 10 -23.62 10.69 6.34
C LEU A 10 -24.68 9.87 5.58
N PRO A 11 -24.33 8.99 4.60
CA PRO A 11 -25.33 8.24 3.85
C PRO A 11 -26.29 7.44 4.73
N GLU A 12 -25.79 6.80 5.79
CA GLU A 12 -26.60 6.03 6.73
C GLU A 12 -27.74 6.86 7.33
N PHE A 13 -27.44 8.09 7.73
CA PHE A 13 -28.40 8.99 8.39
C PHE A 13 -29.39 9.63 7.42
N LEU A 14 -29.14 9.53 6.10
CA LEU A 14 -29.98 10.12 5.06
C LEU A 14 -30.86 9.10 4.33
N THR A 15 -30.49 7.81 4.35
CA THR A 15 -31.28 6.75 3.71
C THR A 15 -32.37 6.21 4.64
N HIS A 16 -33.48 5.73 4.05
CA HIS A 16 -34.50 5.02 4.82
C HIS A 16 -33.92 3.75 5.45
N GLN A 17 -34.35 3.44 6.68
CA GLN A 17 -33.94 2.29 7.47
C GLN A 17 -33.98 1.00 6.66
N TYR A 18 -33.00 0.12 6.88
CA TYR A 18 -32.93 -1.17 6.21
C TYR A 18 -34.14 -2.01 6.62
N LYS A 19 -35.17 -2.08 5.76
CA LYS A 19 -36.31 -2.96 5.97
C LYS A 19 -35.91 -4.37 5.55
N TYR A 20 -35.73 -5.21 6.54
CA TYR A 20 -35.56 -6.65 6.37
C TYR A 20 -36.85 -7.27 5.84
N GLU A 21 -36.82 -7.80 4.61
CA GLU A 21 -37.81 -8.78 4.15
C GLU A 21 -37.21 -10.18 4.34
N ALA A 22 -37.85 -10.98 5.20
CA ALA A 22 -37.51 -12.39 5.35
C ALA A 22 -37.79 -13.11 4.02
N GLY A 23 -36.75 -13.39 3.23
CA GLY A 23 -36.89 -14.16 1.99
C GLY A 23 -35.95 -13.78 0.85
N GLU A 24 -35.19 -12.67 0.93
CA GLU A 24 -34.33 -12.19 -0.18
C GLU A 24 -33.14 -13.11 -0.55
N ILE A 25 -32.90 -14.20 0.18
CA ILE A 25 -31.91 -15.20 -0.20
C ILE A 25 -32.56 -16.58 -0.11
N ARG A 26 -32.74 -17.25 -1.26
CA ARG A 26 -33.26 -18.63 -1.39
C ARG A 26 -32.26 -19.67 -0.88
N TRP A 27 -31.76 -19.50 0.33
CA TRP A 27 -31.20 -20.62 1.05
C TRP A 27 -32.37 -21.55 1.41
N GLY A 28 -32.36 -22.80 0.94
CA GLY A 28 -33.19 -23.84 1.54
C GLY A 28 -33.00 -23.84 3.07
N ALA A 29 -33.97 -24.36 3.81
CA ALA A 29 -34.26 -24.14 5.23
C ALA A 29 -33.11 -24.26 6.28
N GLU A 30 -31.84 -24.47 5.90
CA GLU A 30 -30.65 -24.45 6.77
C GLU A 30 -29.38 -23.84 6.12
N GLY A 31 -29.46 -23.04 5.05
CA GLY A 31 -28.26 -22.42 4.46
C GLY A 31 -27.42 -23.36 3.58
N ARG A 32 -27.98 -24.48 3.10
CA ARG A 32 -27.26 -25.48 2.27
C ARG A 32 -28.01 -25.77 0.97
N ASP A 33 -27.27 -25.73 -0.13
CA ASP A 33 -27.72 -26.03 -1.49
C ASP A 33 -27.59 -27.54 -1.76
N VAL A 34 -28.67 -28.30 -1.55
CA VAL A 34 -28.75 -29.76 -1.76
C VAL A 34 -29.63 -30.10 -2.95
N CYS A 35 -29.37 -31.23 -3.61
CA CYS A 35 -30.15 -31.67 -4.77
C CYS A 35 -31.55 -32.14 -4.33
N ALA A 36 -32.59 -31.45 -4.77
CA ALA A 36 -33.98 -31.85 -4.56
C ALA A 36 -34.58 -32.37 -5.88
N ALA A 37 -34.63 -33.70 -6.05
CA ALA A 37 -35.08 -34.34 -7.30
C ALA A 37 -36.61 -34.28 -7.56
N ASN A 38 -37.38 -33.61 -6.70
CA ASN A 38 -38.82 -33.35 -6.86
C ASN A 38 -39.20 -32.17 -5.95
N GLY A 39 -39.46 -31.00 -6.52
CA GLY A 39 -39.90 -29.82 -5.78
C GLY A 39 -41.25 -30.04 -5.08
N SER A 40 -41.24 -30.43 -3.81
CA SER A 40 -42.38 -30.17 -2.93
C SER A 40 -42.31 -28.70 -2.55
N GLY A 41 -43.20 -27.89 -3.13
CA GLY A 41 -43.24 -26.43 -3.01
C GLY A 41 -43.16 -25.92 -1.57
N GLY A 42 -42.01 -25.36 -1.21
CA GLY A 42 -41.79 -24.60 0.01
C GLY A 42 -41.08 -23.30 -0.36
N ASP A 43 -41.80 -22.19 -0.17
CA ASP A 43 -41.42 -20.79 -0.38
C ASP A 43 -40.68 -20.46 -1.69
N GLU A 44 -41.45 -20.04 -2.69
CA GLU A 44 -40.93 -19.17 -3.74
C GLU A 44 -40.47 -17.86 -3.08
N GLY A 45 -39.17 -17.80 -2.74
CA GLY A 45 -38.51 -16.53 -2.46
C GLY A 45 -38.71 -15.55 -3.63
N PRO A 46 -38.51 -14.24 -3.40
CA PRO A 46 -38.95 -13.18 -4.31
C PRO A 46 -38.44 -13.40 -5.74
N ASP A 47 -39.25 -12.94 -6.70
CA ASP A 47 -38.97 -13.00 -8.12
C ASP A 47 -37.57 -12.41 -8.41
N PRO A 48 -36.63 -13.17 -9.02
CA PRO A 48 -35.27 -12.70 -9.30
C PRO A 48 -35.24 -11.37 -10.06
N ASP A 49 -36.24 -11.13 -10.93
CA ASP A 49 -36.37 -9.87 -11.68
C ASP A 49 -36.60 -8.63 -10.79
N LEU A 50 -37.18 -8.81 -9.60
CA LEU A 50 -37.40 -7.75 -8.62
C LEU A 50 -36.10 -7.33 -7.94
N ILE A 51 -35.23 -8.30 -7.60
CA ILE A 51 -33.92 -8.09 -6.98
C ILE A 51 -32.98 -7.36 -7.97
N CYS A 52 -33.02 -7.74 -9.26
CA CYS A 52 -32.19 -7.10 -10.28
C CYS A 52 -32.60 -5.64 -10.57
N ARG A 53 -33.88 -5.26 -10.37
CA ARG A 53 -34.44 -3.94 -10.72
C ARG A 53 -34.17 -2.84 -9.69
N ASN A 54 -33.92 -3.17 -8.42
CA ASN A 54 -33.76 -2.18 -7.34
C ASN A 54 -32.41 -1.41 -7.36
N ARG A 55 -31.51 -1.74 -8.31
CA ARG A 55 -30.14 -1.22 -8.40
C ARG A 55 -30.02 0.23 -8.92
N THR A 56 -31.08 0.81 -9.49
CA THR A 56 -31.03 2.15 -10.09
C THR A 56 -31.13 3.32 -9.10
N ALA A 57 -31.45 3.08 -7.82
CA ALA A 57 -31.64 4.12 -6.81
C ALA A 57 -30.35 4.59 -6.08
N THR A 58 -29.21 3.97 -6.34
CA THR A 58 -27.98 4.12 -5.53
C THR A 58 -27.05 5.28 -5.97
N ASN A 59 -27.35 5.98 -7.06
CA ASN A 59 -26.43 6.95 -7.70
C ASN A 59 -26.08 8.18 -6.84
N MET A 60 -27.00 8.68 -6.02
CA MET A 60 -26.76 9.85 -5.16
C MET A 60 -25.78 9.53 -4.00
N MET A 61 -25.82 8.31 -3.48
CA MET A 61 -24.94 7.85 -2.40
C MET A 61 -23.48 7.78 -2.85
N TYR A 62 -23.23 7.28 -4.07
CA TYR A 62 -21.88 7.21 -4.62
C TYR A 62 -21.25 8.59 -4.80
N LEU A 63 -22.02 9.59 -5.23
CA LEU A 63 -21.52 10.97 -5.39
C LEU A 63 -21.11 11.60 -4.04
N LEU A 64 -21.89 11.36 -2.98
CA LEU A 64 -21.55 11.82 -1.63
C LEU A 64 -20.26 11.17 -1.12
N LEU A 65 -20.10 9.86 -1.31
CA LEU A 65 -18.88 9.13 -0.92
C LEU A 65 -17.65 9.62 -1.71
N ILE A 66 -17.80 9.88 -3.01
CA ILE A 66 -16.73 10.45 -3.83
C ILE A 66 -16.33 11.83 -3.30
N GLY A 67 -17.31 12.71 -3.03
CA GLY A 67 -17.06 14.02 -2.44
C GLY A 67 -16.34 13.94 -1.09
N ALA A 68 -16.73 12.99 -0.24
CA ALA A 68 -16.10 12.74 1.05
C ALA A 68 -14.63 12.30 0.91
N GLN A 69 -14.32 11.39 -0.02
CA GLN A 69 -12.95 10.92 -0.30
C GLN A 69 -12.07 12.02 -0.88
N VAL A 70 -12.61 12.89 -1.73
CA VAL A 70 -11.88 14.08 -2.22
C VAL A 70 -11.49 14.99 -1.06
N LEU A 71 -12.42 15.24 -0.13
CA LEU A 71 -12.17 16.10 1.03
C LEU A 71 -11.15 15.49 2.02
N LEU A 72 -11.17 14.17 2.17
CA LEU A 72 -10.14 13.41 2.88
C LEU A 72 -8.77 13.59 2.22
N GLY A 73 -8.69 13.41 0.89
CA GLY A 73 -7.47 13.57 0.11
C GLY A 73 -6.85 14.97 0.20
N ILE A 74 -7.67 16.02 0.09
CA ILE A 74 -7.22 17.42 0.24
C ILE A 74 -6.54 17.62 1.59
N GLY A 75 -7.19 17.18 2.68
CA GLY A 75 -6.64 17.37 4.03
C GLY A 75 -5.44 16.48 4.35
N ALA A 76 -5.31 15.30 3.72
CA ALA A 76 -4.19 14.38 3.96
C ALA A 76 -2.92 14.75 3.19
N THR A 77 -3.05 15.52 2.10
CA THR A 77 -1.93 15.89 1.21
C THR A 77 -0.80 16.67 1.88
N PRO A 78 -1.03 17.72 2.71
CA PRO A 78 0.07 18.48 3.30
C PRO A 78 0.78 17.75 4.45
N VAL A 79 0.14 16.76 5.08
CA VAL A 79 0.62 16.13 6.33
C VAL A 79 2.00 15.49 6.13
N GLN A 80 2.17 14.69 5.08
CA GLN A 80 3.42 13.96 4.87
C GLN A 80 4.57 14.86 4.37
N PRO A 81 4.39 15.68 3.31
CA PRO A 81 5.48 16.52 2.81
C PRO A 81 5.95 17.56 3.83
N LEU A 82 5.01 18.24 4.51
CA LEU A 82 5.35 19.27 5.49
C LEU A 82 5.88 18.65 6.78
N GLY A 83 5.28 17.57 7.27
CA GLY A 83 5.72 16.89 8.49
C GLY A 83 7.14 16.32 8.37
N VAL A 84 7.46 15.68 7.24
CA VAL A 84 8.81 15.13 6.99
C VAL A 84 9.84 16.26 6.86
N SER A 85 9.52 17.34 6.13
CA SER A 85 10.40 18.51 6.02
C SER A 85 10.67 19.13 7.38
N TYR A 86 9.61 19.34 8.16
CA TYR A 86 9.69 19.92 9.50
C TYR A 86 10.63 19.13 10.41
N ILE A 87 10.49 17.80 10.46
CA ILE A 87 11.35 16.94 11.28
C ILE A 87 12.81 17.03 10.81
N ASP A 88 13.06 17.01 9.50
CA ASP A 88 14.42 17.07 8.97
C ASP A 88 15.11 18.43 9.22
N ASP A 89 14.36 19.52 9.20
CA ASP A 89 14.88 20.88 9.40
C ASP A 89 15.20 21.19 10.88
N HIS A 90 14.49 20.55 11.82
CA HIS A 90 14.62 20.85 13.27
C HIS A 90 15.38 19.78 14.06
N VAL A 91 15.79 18.68 13.42
CA VAL A 91 16.55 17.61 14.06
C VAL A 91 17.95 17.56 13.47
N ARG A 92 18.95 17.21 14.29
CA ARG A 92 20.32 16.96 13.82
C ARG A 92 20.31 15.98 12.64
N ARG A 93 21.10 16.26 11.58
CA ARG A 93 21.16 15.43 10.35
C ARG A 93 21.40 13.93 10.58
N LYS A 94 22.10 13.56 11.66
CA LYS A 94 22.35 12.17 12.05
C LYS A 94 21.09 11.49 12.63
N ASP A 95 20.25 12.25 13.31
CA ASP A 95 19.08 11.77 14.02
C ASP A 95 17.80 11.86 13.19
N SER A 96 17.73 12.77 12.20
CA SER A 96 16.58 12.97 11.31
C SER A 96 16.03 11.65 10.72
N SER A 97 16.91 10.76 10.24
CA SER A 97 16.48 9.49 9.62
C SER A 97 15.73 8.56 10.57
N LEU A 98 16.04 8.59 11.87
CA LEU A 98 15.32 7.79 12.86
C LEU A 98 13.91 8.35 13.09
N TYR A 99 13.77 9.66 13.26
CA TYR A 99 12.46 10.29 13.47
C TYR A 99 11.56 10.17 12.24
N ILE A 100 12.12 10.29 11.03
CA ILE A 100 11.40 10.03 9.78
C ILE A 100 10.98 8.54 9.70
N GLY A 101 11.85 7.61 10.12
CA GLY A 101 11.50 6.19 10.24
C GLY A 101 10.34 5.94 11.21
N ILE A 102 10.34 6.60 12.38
CA ILE A 102 9.23 6.53 13.36
C ILE A 102 7.94 7.08 12.75
N LEU A 103 8.00 8.22 12.06
CA LEU A 103 6.82 8.81 11.40
C LEU A 103 6.20 7.86 10.37
N PHE A 104 7.01 7.24 9.50
CA PHE A 104 6.50 6.28 8.52
C PHE A 104 6.03 4.97 9.15
N THR A 105 6.64 4.55 10.26
CA THR A 105 6.19 3.38 11.02
C THR A 105 4.78 3.61 11.58
N MET A 106 4.52 4.78 12.17
CA MET A 106 3.19 5.15 12.68
C MET A 106 2.15 5.26 11.56
N LEU A 107 2.56 5.70 10.37
CA LEU A 107 1.69 5.75 9.20
C LEU A 107 1.23 4.34 8.77
N VAL A 108 2.14 3.36 8.76
CA VAL A 108 1.83 1.97 8.38
C VAL A 108 1.08 1.21 9.48
N PHE A 109 1.27 1.61 10.73
CA PHE A 109 0.52 1.08 11.87
C PHE A 109 -0.97 1.51 11.85
N GLY A 110 -1.26 2.70 11.31
CA GLY A 110 -2.64 3.25 11.20
C GLY A 110 -3.66 2.27 10.59
N PRO A 111 -3.39 1.66 9.41
CA PRO A 111 -4.24 0.62 8.83
C PRO A 111 -4.55 -0.56 9.76
N ALA A 112 -3.59 -1.04 10.58
CA ALA A 112 -3.86 -2.12 11.53
C ALA A 112 -4.90 -1.71 12.58
N CYS A 113 -4.75 -0.51 13.16
CA CYS A 113 -5.76 0.06 14.05
C CYS A 113 -7.12 0.23 13.34
N GLY A 114 -7.11 0.62 12.07
CA GLY A 114 -8.30 0.74 11.24
C GLY A 114 -9.03 -0.59 11.03
N PHE A 115 -8.32 -1.67 10.74
CA PHE A 115 -8.90 -3.02 10.62
C PHE A 115 -9.50 -3.51 11.94
N ILE A 116 -8.82 -3.28 13.07
CA ILE A 116 -9.33 -3.66 14.40
C ILE A 116 -10.60 -2.87 14.71
N LEU A 117 -10.58 -1.56 14.51
CA LEU A 117 -11.73 -0.69 14.73
C LEU A 117 -12.90 -1.08 13.80
N GLY A 118 -12.62 -1.33 12.52
CA GLY A 118 -13.60 -1.79 11.54
C GLY A 118 -14.23 -3.11 11.96
N SER A 119 -13.43 -4.10 12.36
CA SER A 119 -13.91 -5.41 12.84
C SER A 119 -14.79 -5.27 14.09
N PHE A 120 -14.46 -4.37 15.00
CA PHE A 120 -15.29 -4.08 16.16
C PHE A 120 -16.62 -3.43 15.76
N CYS A 121 -16.58 -2.40 14.91
CA CYS A 121 -17.79 -1.74 14.40
C CYS A 121 -18.70 -2.70 13.63
N THR A 122 -18.15 -3.65 12.88
CA THR A 122 -18.96 -4.63 12.13
C THR A 122 -19.69 -5.63 13.02
N LYS A 123 -19.27 -5.82 14.28
CA LYS A 123 -19.98 -6.68 15.25
C LYS A 123 -21.22 -6.02 15.86
N ILE A 124 -21.42 -4.73 15.61
CA ILE A 124 -22.59 -3.98 16.07
C ILE A 124 -23.56 -3.90 14.90
N TYR A 125 -24.86 -4.16 15.11
CA TYR A 125 -25.85 -4.12 14.05
C TYR A 125 -25.95 -2.70 13.46
N VAL A 126 -26.13 -2.59 12.14
CA VAL A 126 -26.11 -1.32 11.41
C VAL A 126 -27.08 -0.28 11.98
N ASP A 127 -28.30 -0.72 12.35
CA ASP A 127 -29.37 0.10 12.93
C ASP A 127 -29.47 -0.02 14.46
N ALA A 128 -28.41 -0.45 15.15
CA ALA A 128 -28.42 -0.61 16.62
C ALA A 128 -28.78 0.67 17.39
N VAL A 129 -28.67 1.84 16.76
CA VAL A 129 -29.08 3.14 17.35
C VAL A 129 -30.57 3.41 17.18
N PHE A 130 -31.22 2.79 16.19
CA PHE A 130 -32.60 3.06 15.81
C PHE A 130 -33.58 1.93 16.16
N ILE A 131 -33.09 0.71 16.41
CA ILE A 131 -33.89 -0.49 16.67
C ILE A 131 -33.43 -1.17 17.98
N ASP A 132 -34.37 -1.76 18.71
CA ASP A 132 -34.09 -2.57 19.90
C ASP A 132 -33.50 -3.94 19.50
N THR A 133 -32.20 -4.11 19.72
CA THR A 133 -31.42 -5.31 19.36
C THR A 133 -31.90 -6.58 20.05
N SER A 134 -32.74 -6.47 21.09
CA SER A 134 -33.32 -7.63 21.80
C SER A 134 -34.41 -8.37 21.00
N ASN A 135 -34.97 -7.75 19.95
CA ASN A 135 -35.97 -8.36 19.07
C ASN A 135 -35.37 -8.93 17.76
N LEU A 136 -34.03 -8.98 17.65
CA LEU A 136 -33.35 -9.53 16.47
C LEU A 136 -32.96 -10.99 16.72
N ASP A 137 -33.56 -11.91 15.96
CA ASP A 137 -33.20 -13.35 15.92
C ASP A 137 -31.95 -13.64 15.07
N ILE A 138 -31.15 -12.61 14.75
CA ILE A 138 -29.95 -12.73 13.91
C ILE A 138 -28.69 -12.44 14.71
N THR A 139 -27.67 -13.28 14.51
CA THR A 139 -26.36 -13.14 15.14
C THR A 139 -25.33 -12.57 14.14
N PRO A 140 -24.19 -12.03 14.60
CA PRO A 140 -23.12 -11.56 13.71
C PRO A 140 -22.54 -12.60 12.75
N ASP A 141 -22.80 -13.89 13.00
CA ASP A 141 -22.38 -15.01 12.15
C ASP A 141 -23.41 -15.31 11.03
N ASP A 142 -24.59 -14.69 11.06
CA ASP A 142 -25.60 -14.82 10.01
C ASP A 142 -25.17 -14.02 8.76
N PRO A 143 -25.20 -14.61 7.55
CA PRO A 143 -24.82 -13.92 6.30
C PRO A 143 -25.65 -12.66 6.01
N ARG A 144 -26.80 -12.48 6.68
CA ARG A 144 -27.68 -11.31 6.55
C ARG A 144 -27.28 -10.16 7.49
N TRP A 145 -26.27 -10.36 8.34
CA TRP A 145 -25.81 -9.34 9.28
C TRP A 145 -25.04 -8.22 8.58
N ILE A 146 -25.60 -7.00 8.64
CA ILE A 146 -24.89 -5.78 8.23
C ILE A 146 -24.40 -5.07 9.49
N GLY A 147 -23.08 -4.93 9.58
CA GLY A 147 -22.44 -4.25 10.69
C GLY A 147 -22.47 -2.72 10.56
N ALA A 148 -22.29 -2.00 11.67
CA ALA A 148 -22.27 -0.53 11.76
C ALA A 148 -21.02 0.09 11.13
N TRP A 149 -20.91 -0.02 9.80
CA TRP A 149 -19.80 0.43 8.96
C TRP A 149 -19.50 1.93 9.11
N TRP A 150 -20.51 2.74 9.43
CA TRP A 150 -20.41 4.19 9.62
C TRP A 150 -19.72 4.59 10.93
N GLY A 151 -19.76 3.74 11.96
CA GLY A 151 -19.29 4.08 13.32
C GLY A 151 -17.81 4.42 13.38
N GLY A 152 -16.98 3.69 12.63
CA GLY A 152 -15.54 3.93 12.55
C GLY A 152 -15.19 5.32 12.00
N PHE A 153 -15.97 5.81 11.02
CA PHE A 153 -15.76 7.13 10.42
C PHE A 153 -16.06 8.27 11.39
N LEU A 154 -17.12 8.14 12.21
CA LEU A 154 -17.44 9.15 13.24
C LEU A 154 -16.35 9.24 14.31
N LEU A 155 -15.87 8.09 14.81
CA LEU A 155 -14.79 8.06 15.79
C LEU A 155 -13.50 8.66 15.22
N CYS A 156 -13.09 8.23 14.03
CA CYS A 156 -11.91 8.78 13.35
C CYS A 156 -12.06 10.29 13.07
N GLY A 157 -13.24 10.73 12.64
CA GLY A 157 -13.56 12.13 12.40
C GLY A 157 -13.40 12.98 13.66
N ALA A 158 -13.91 12.50 14.80
CA ALA A 158 -13.77 13.17 16.10
C ALA A 158 -12.29 13.25 16.53
N LEU A 159 -11.54 12.15 16.46
CA LEU A 159 -10.12 12.12 16.80
C LEU A 159 -9.30 13.09 15.93
N LEU A 160 -9.58 13.13 14.62
CA LEU A 160 -8.95 14.07 13.69
C LEU A 160 -9.28 15.53 14.02
N PHE A 161 -10.52 15.80 14.44
CA PHE A 161 -10.94 17.13 14.86
C PHE A 161 -10.18 17.58 16.12
N PHE A 162 -10.15 16.76 17.17
CA PHE A 162 -9.41 17.09 18.39
C PHE A 162 -7.90 17.19 18.15
N SER A 163 -7.32 16.34 17.30
CA SER A 163 -5.91 16.46 16.91
C SER A 163 -5.62 17.78 16.18
N SER A 164 -6.56 18.31 15.40
CA SER A 164 -6.39 19.60 14.73
C SER A 164 -6.33 20.77 15.72
N LEU A 165 -7.03 20.67 16.86
CA LEU A 165 -6.97 21.68 17.93
C LEU A 165 -5.56 21.79 18.51
N LEU A 166 -4.88 20.65 18.69
CA LEU A 166 -3.49 20.63 19.17
C LEU A 166 -2.51 21.27 18.18
N MET A 167 -2.79 21.20 16.87
CA MET A 167 -1.93 21.84 15.87
C MET A 167 -1.97 23.37 15.92
N PHE A 168 -3.05 23.99 16.41
CA PHE A 168 -3.08 25.44 16.64
C PHE A 168 -2.13 25.89 17.75
N GLY A 169 -1.62 24.96 18.57
CA GLY A 169 -0.59 25.25 19.58
C GLY A 169 0.82 25.42 19.00
N PHE A 170 1.04 25.18 17.71
CA PHE A 170 2.35 25.40 17.08
C PHE A 170 2.63 26.90 16.85
N PRO A 171 3.87 27.37 17.08
CA PRO A 171 4.23 28.76 16.83
C PRO A 171 4.12 29.11 15.34
N GLN A 172 3.67 30.33 15.03
CA GLN A 172 3.49 30.82 13.65
C GLN A 172 4.80 30.90 12.85
N SER A 173 5.93 31.07 13.53
CA SER A 173 7.25 31.06 12.94
C SER A 173 8.22 30.38 13.90
N LEU A 174 9.03 29.44 13.40
CA LEU A 174 10.17 28.97 14.17
C LEU A 174 11.35 29.91 13.94
N PRO A 175 12.05 30.33 15.00
CA PRO A 175 13.25 31.13 14.83
C PRO A 175 14.25 30.37 13.95
N PRO A 176 14.82 30.99 12.91
CA PRO A 176 15.82 30.34 12.09
C PRO A 176 16.99 29.93 13.00
N HIS A 177 17.37 28.66 12.96
CA HIS A 177 18.53 28.18 13.71
C HIS A 177 19.78 28.82 13.08
N SER A 178 20.27 29.90 13.69
CA SER A 178 21.53 30.54 13.35
C SER A 178 22.68 29.68 13.87
N ASP A 179 22.98 28.60 13.15
CA ASP A 179 24.34 28.09 13.22
C ASP A 179 25.25 29.16 12.58
N PRO A 180 26.26 29.71 13.29
CA PRO A 180 27.15 30.75 12.75
C PRO A 180 28.01 30.27 11.55
N ALA A 181 27.94 28.97 11.22
CA ALA A 181 28.48 28.43 9.97
C ALA A 181 27.61 28.77 8.74
N MET A 182 26.30 29.03 8.93
CA MET A 182 25.33 29.22 7.85
C MET A 182 25.23 30.68 7.37
N GLU A 183 25.48 31.67 8.24
CA GLU A 183 25.53 33.10 7.84
C GLU A 183 26.71 33.43 6.91
N SER A 184 27.83 32.68 7.00
CA SER A 184 28.97 32.89 6.11
C SER A 184 28.73 32.39 4.66
N GLN A 185 27.65 31.64 4.42
CA GLN A 185 27.29 31.13 3.08
C GLN A 185 26.31 32.03 2.32
N GLN A 186 25.62 32.98 2.97
CA GLN A 186 24.69 33.88 2.28
C GLN A 186 25.37 35.09 1.59
N ALA A 187 26.64 35.38 1.91
CA ALA A 187 27.33 36.58 1.42
C ALA A 187 28.24 36.38 0.19
N MET A 188 28.36 35.18 -0.39
CA MET A 188 29.43 34.85 -1.36
C MET A 188 29.01 33.93 -2.53
N LEU A 189 27.81 34.12 -3.10
CA LEU A 189 27.53 33.62 -4.45
C LEU A 189 26.94 34.73 -5.34
N PRO A 190 27.45 34.95 -6.57
CA PRO A 190 26.92 35.98 -7.45
C PRO A 190 25.49 35.63 -7.85
N GLU A 191 24.58 36.60 -7.72
CA GLU A 191 23.27 36.55 -8.38
C GLU A 191 23.47 36.26 -9.86
N ARG A 192 23.20 35.03 -10.29
CA ARG A 192 22.95 34.75 -11.70
C ARG A 192 21.51 35.16 -11.98
N GLU A 193 21.38 36.45 -12.25
CA GLU A 193 20.34 37.15 -12.99
C GLU A 193 19.29 36.22 -13.63
N TYR A 194 18.16 36.05 -12.94
CA TYR A 194 16.89 35.81 -13.61
C TYR A 194 16.35 37.22 -13.90
N GLU A 195 16.47 37.68 -15.15
CA GLU A 195 16.03 39.00 -15.59
C GLU A 195 14.60 39.29 -15.09
N ARG A 196 14.50 40.20 -14.12
CA ARG A 196 13.29 40.98 -13.85
C ARG A 196 13.45 42.31 -14.61
N PRO A 197 12.43 42.81 -15.34
CA PRO A 197 12.55 44.06 -16.06
C PRO A 197 12.76 45.21 -15.08
N LYS A 198 13.82 46.00 -15.25
CA LYS A 198 14.08 47.25 -14.50
C LYS A 198 12.96 48.26 -14.75
N PRO A 199 12.38 48.89 -13.72
CA PRO A 199 11.96 50.28 -13.83
C PRO A 199 13.11 51.19 -13.39
N SER A 200 13.36 52.18 -14.23
CA SER A 200 14.32 53.26 -14.02
C SER A 200 13.90 54.18 -12.87
N ASN A 201 14.92 54.72 -12.20
CA ASN A 201 14.94 55.92 -11.36
C ASN A 201 14.67 55.72 -9.87
N GLY A 202 15.72 56.01 -9.10
CA GLY A 202 15.75 55.93 -7.65
C GLY A 202 14.90 57.00 -6.98
N VAL A 203 14.15 56.56 -5.98
CA VAL A 203 13.77 57.35 -4.82
C VAL A 203 13.80 56.40 -3.61
N LEU A 204 14.55 56.81 -2.59
CA LEU A 204 14.63 56.19 -1.27
C LEU A 204 13.21 56.05 -0.66
N ARG A 205 12.75 54.83 -0.35
CA ARG A 205 11.55 54.62 0.49
C ARG A 205 11.86 53.75 1.70
N HIS A 206 11.45 54.29 2.85
CA HIS A 206 11.50 53.72 4.19
C HIS A 206 10.73 52.37 4.29
N PRO A 207 11.05 51.52 5.29
CA PRO A 207 10.40 50.23 5.49
C PRO A 207 9.10 50.41 6.27
N LEU A 208 7.96 50.15 5.62
CA LEU A 208 6.66 49.80 6.22
C LEU A 208 5.63 49.72 5.06
N GLU A 209 5.46 48.53 4.48
CA GLU A 209 4.18 48.08 3.90
C GLU A 209 4.23 46.55 3.72
N PRO A 210 3.20 45.80 4.14
CA PRO A 210 3.11 44.37 3.92
C PRO A 210 2.72 44.13 2.47
N ASP A 211 3.58 43.50 1.67
CA ASP A 211 3.26 43.05 0.32
C ASP A 211 2.14 42.00 0.38
N SER A 212 0.92 42.52 0.30
CA SER A 212 -0.31 41.79 0.20
C SER A 212 -0.48 41.29 -1.23
N SER A 213 -0.59 39.96 -1.36
CA SER A 213 -1.08 39.24 -2.52
C SER A 213 -0.27 39.33 -3.82
N ALA A 214 0.90 38.66 -3.84
CA ALA A 214 1.25 37.94 -5.06
C ALA A 214 0.09 36.95 -5.34
N SER A 215 -0.69 37.23 -6.40
CA SER A 215 -1.89 36.46 -6.75
C SER A 215 -1.59 34.95 -6.77
N CYS A 216 -2.41 34.16 -6.08
CA CYS A 216 -2.34 32.68 -6.07
C CYS A 216 -2.16 32.09 -7.49
N PHE A 217 -2.74 32.74 -8.50
CA PHE A 217 -2.60 32.39 -9.92
C PHE A 217 -1.19 32.57 -10.48
N GLN A 218 -0.44 33.58 -10.02
CA GLN A 218 0.93 33.85 -10.46
C GLN A 218 1.90 32.83 -9.85
N GLN A 219 1.65 32.42 -8.61
CA GLN A 219 2.36 31.34 -7.94
C GLN A 219 2.07 29.98 -8.60
N LEU A 220 0.82 29.72 -9.00
CA LEU A 220 0.41 28.52 -9.74
C LEU A 220 1.11 28.36 -11.11
N ARG A 221 1.38 29.48 -11.80
CA ARG A 221 2.03 29.46 -13.12
C ARG A 221 3.52 29.10 -13.06
N VAL A 222 4.15 29.25 -11.90
CA VAL A 222 5.55 28.92 -11.65
C VAL A 222 5.73 27.43 -11.32
N ILE A 223 4.72 26.80 -10.71
CA ILE A 223 4.71 25.37 -10.34
C ILE A 223 5.16 24.46 -11.49
N PRO A 224 4.53 24.46 -12.68
CA PRO A 224 4.91 23.51 -13.74
C PRO A 224 6.34 23.73 -14.25
N LYS A 225 6.85 24.96 -14.23
CA LYS A 225 8.26 25.25 -14.60
C LYS A 225 9.23 24.65 -13.59
N VAL A 226 8.94 24.81 -12.29
CA VAL A 226 9.76 24.24 -11.21
C VAL A 226 9.65 22.71 -11.18
N THR A 227 8.45 22.14 -11.37
CA THR A 227 8.28 20.68 -11.49
C THR A 227 9.09 20.13 -12.65
N LYS A 228 9.00 20.77 -13.83
CA LYS A 228 9.75 20.34 -15.01
C LYS A 228 11.26 20.40 -14.76
N HIS A 229 11.75 21.47 -14.13
CA HIS A 229 13.16 21.58 -13.77
C HIS A 229 13.61 20.47 -12.81
N LEU A 230 12.79 20.19 -11.79
CA LEU A 230 13.05 19.16 -10.80
C LEU A 230 13.04 17.75 -11.41
N LEU A 231 12.06 17.44 -12.26
CA LEU A 231 11.97 16.16 -13.00
C LEU A 231 12.98 16.04 -14.16
N SER A 232 13.63 17.14 -14.55
CA SER A 232 14.74 17.09 -15.51
C SER A 232 16.05 16.66 -14.83
N ASN A 233 16.11 16.64 -13.50
CA ASN A 233 17.26 16.13 -12.76
C ASN A 233 17.23 14.60 -12.75
N PRO A 234 18.19 13.91 -13.40
CA PRO A 234 18.15 12.47 -13.57
C PRO A 234 18.20 11.71 -12.24
N VAL A 235 18.91 12.24 -11.23
CA VAL A 235 19.00 11.62 -9.89
C VAL A 235 17.63 11.65 -9.21
N PHE A 236 16.94 12.79 -9.28
CA PHE A 236 15.62 13.00 -8.69
C PHE A 236 14.55 12.14 -9.35
N THR A 237 14.54 12.09 -10.68
CA THR A 237 13.54 11.31 -11.41
C THR A 237 13.75 9.82 -11.23
N CYS A 238 14.99 9.33 -11.28
CA CYS A 238 15.27 7.90 -11.06
C CYS A 238 14.89 7.45 -9.65
N ILE A 239 15.17 8.26 -8.61
CA ILE A 239 14.82 7.87 -7.23
C ILE A 239 13.31 7.86 -7.00
N ILE A 240 12.57 8.82 -7.57
CA ILE A 240 11.10 8.82 -7.47
C ILE A 240 10.52 7.64 -8.21
N LEU A 241 10.95 7.38 -9.44
CA LEU A 241 10.46 6.23 -10.20
C LEU A 241 10.78 4.92 -9.47
N ALA A 242 11.97 4.78 -8.87
CA ALA A 242 12.30 3.60 -8.07
C ALA A 242 11.34 3.44 -6.87
N ALA A 243 11.07 4.53 -6.16
CA ALA A 243 10.11 4.53 -5.05
C ALA A 243 8.67 4.22 -5.52
N CYS A 244 8.26 4.70 -6.69
CA CYS A 244 6.97 4.36 -7.29
C CYS A 244 6.86 2.86 -7.56
N MET A 245 7.93 2.22 -8.07
CA MET A 245 7.95 0.78 -8.34
C MET A 245 7.92 -0.06 -7.06
N GLU A 246 8.62 0.36 -6.01
CA GLU A 246 8.53 -0.30 -4.69
C GLU A 246 7.12 -0.20 -4.12
N ILE A 247 6.53 1.00 -4.14
CA ILE A 247 5.15 1.20 -3.67
C ILE A 247 4.14 0.46 -4.56
N ALA A 248 4.40 0.35 -5.87
CA ALA A 248 3.57 -0.43 -6.77
C ALA A 248 3.48 -1.90 -6.39
N VAL A 249 4.61 -2.50 -6.01
CA VAL A 249 4.65 -3.87 -5.49
C VAL A 249 3.85 -3.98 -4.20
N VAL A 250 4.06 -3.06 -3.25
CA VAL A 250 3.33 -3.07 -1.97
C VAL A 250 1.82 -2.91 -2.18
N ALA A 251 1.40 -1.98 -3.03
CA ALA A 251 -0.01 -1.70 -3.31
C ALA A 251 -0.69 -2.85 -4.05
N GLY A 252 -0.06 -3.39 -5.10
CA GLY A 252 -0.58 -4.54 -5.84
C GLY A 252 -0.65 -5.80 -4.99
N PHE A 253 0.37 -6.06 -4.17
CA PHE A 253 0.33 -7.17 -3.21
C PHE A 253 -0.78 -6.97 -2.18
N ALA A 254 -0.77 -5.84 -1.46
CA ALA A 254 -1.71 -5.60 -0.36
C ALA A 254 -3.18 -5.67 -0.80
N ALA A 255 -3.51 -5.24 -2.03
CA ALA A 255 -4.88 -5.26 -2.54
C ALA A 255 -5.47 -6.67 -2.72
N PHE A 256 -4.64 -7.66 -3.08
CA PHE A 256 -5.12 -9.01 -3.42
C PHE A 256 -4.50 -10.12 -2.56
N LEU A 257 -3.61 -9.81 -1.62
CA LEU A 257 -2.94 -10.81 -0.81
C LEU A 257 -3.93 -11.63 0.03
N GLY A 258 -5.00 -11.02 0.55
CA GLY A 258 -6.07 -11.76 1.22
C GLY A 258 -6.70 -12.83 0.31
N LYS A 259 -7.14 -12.41 -0.89
CA LYS A 259 -7.70 -13.31 -1.91
C LYS A 259 -6.70 -14.36 -2.40
N TYR A 260 -5.42 -13.99 -2.50
CA TYR A 260 -4.34 -14.92 -2.83
C TYR A 260 -4.23 -16.03 -1.78
N LEU A 261 -4.25 -15.67 -0.49
CA LEU A 261 -4.20 -16.63 0.62
C LEU A 261 -5.45 -17.53 0.66
N GLU A 262 -6.63 -16.97 0.41
CA GLU A 262 -7.89 -17.72 0.29
C GLU A 262 -7.80 -18.78 -0.81
N GLN A 263 -7.34 -18.40 -2.01
CA GLN A 263 -7.33 -19.28 -3.17
C GLN A 263 -6.19 -20.31 -3.14
N GLN A 264 -4.99 -19.91 -2.72
CA GLN A 264 -3.81 -20.79 -2.68
C GLN A 264 -3.82 -21.78 -1.52
N PHE A 265 -4.20 -21.32 -0.33
CA PHE A 265 -4.08 -22.12 0.90
C PHE A 265 -5.44 -22.53 1.46
N ASN A 266 -6.52 -22.29 0.72
CA ASN A 266 -7.90 -22.63 1.08
C ASN A 266 -8.30 -22.09 2.46
N LEU A 267 -7.84 -20.87 2.77
CA LEU A 267 -8.17 -20.18 4.01
C LEU A 267 -9.53 -19.47 3.91
N THR A 268 -10.20 -19.33 5.04
CA THR A 268 -11.39 -18.48 5.12
C THR A 268 -11.00 -17.00 4.95
N THR A 269 -11.90 -16.18 4.40
CA THR A 269 -11.67 -14.74 4.23
C THR A 269 -11.32 -14.04 5.55
N SER A 270 -11.93 -14.45 6.67
CA SER A 270 -11.62 -13.89 7.98
C SER A 270 -10.20 -14.25 8.45
N SER A 271 -9.80 -15.52 8.34
CA SER A 271 -8.47 -15.97 8.76
C SER A 271 -7.35 -15.39 7.90
N ALA A 272 -7.53 -15.32 6.58
CA ALA A 272 -6.58 -14.72 5.64
C ALA A 272 -6.33 -13.23 5.95
N ASN A 273 -7.40 -12.46 6.15
CA ASN A 273 -7.30 -11.04 6.47
C ASN A 273 -6.74 -10.78 7.88
N GLN A 274 -7.07 -11.62 8.86
CA GLN A 274 -6.48 -11.55 10.21
C GLN A 274 -4.97 -11.80 10.18
N LEU A 275 -4.53 -12.84 9.45
CA LEU A 275 -3.10 -13.15 9.28
C LEU A 275 -2.37 -11.98 8.63
N LEU A 276 -2.94 -11.37 7.58
CA LEU A 276 -2.39 -10.18 6.94
C LEU A 276 -2.18 -9.03 7.94
N GLY A 277 -3.22 -8.74 8.73
CA GLY A 277 -3.18 -7.66 9.72
C GLY A 277 -2.20 -7.88 10.87
N MET A 278 -2.10 -9.12 11.36
CA MET A 278 -1.26 -9.47 12.52
C MET A 278 0.20 -9.76 12.18
N THR A 279 0.50 -10.21 10.96
CA THR A 279 1.86 -10.64 10.61
C THR A 279 2.54 -9.64 9.66
N ALA A 280 1.91 -9.30 8.53
CA ALA A 280 2.56 -8.51 7.50
C ALA A 280 2.77 -7.05 7.92
N ILE A 281 1.76 -6.43 8.56
CA ILE A 281 1.82 -5.03 8.98
C ILE A 281 2.88 -4.80 10.07
N PRO A 282 2.93 -5.58 11.17
CA PRO A 282 3.97 -5.39 12.19
C PRO A 282 5.38 -5.64 11.65
N CYS A 283 5.55 -6.62 10.75
CA CYS A 283 6.84 -6.86 10.09
C CYS A 283 7.27 -5.66 9.24
N ALA A 284 6.34 -5.07 8.46
CA ALA A 284 6.61 -3.87 7.69
C ALA A 284 6.98 -2.68 8.59
N CYS A 285 6.24 -2.46 9.69
CA CYS A 285 6.53 -1.43 10.69
C CYS A 285 7.93 -1.60 11.28
N LEU A 286 8.29 -2.81 11.70
CA LEU A 286 9.63 -3.11 12.21
C LEU A 286 10.70 -2.85 11.15
N GLY A 287 10.42 -3.17 9.89
CA GLY A 287 11.34 -2.97 8.78
C GLY A 287 11.64 -1.50 8.51
N ILE A 288 10.60 -0.66 8.48
CA ILE A 288 10.74 0.80 8.30
C ILE A 288 11.55 1.40 9.46
N PHE A 289 11.21 1.02 10.69
CA PHE A 289 11.91 1.48 11.88
C PHE A 289 13.39 1.08 11.85
N LEU A 290 13.69 -0.19 11.58
CA LEU A 290 15.06 -0.70 11.44
C LEU A 290 15.80 -0.02 10.28
N GLY A 291 15.12 0.29 9.17
CA GLY A 291 15.67 1.05 8.05
C GLY A 291 16.16 2.43 8.48
N GLY A 292 15.33 3.19 9.20
CA GLY A 292 15.70 4.50 9.75
C GLY A 292 16.81 4.43 10.82
N LEU A 293 16.75 3.42 11.69
CA LEU A 293 17.76 3.15 12.71
C LEU A 293 19.12 2.79 12.10
N LEU A 294 19.16 1.97 11.05
CA LEU A 294 20.39 1.55 10.39
C LEU A 294 21.08 2.73 9.70
N VAL A 295 20.31 3.60 9.02
CA VAL A 295 20.82 4.85 8.43
C VAL A 295 21.45 5.75 9.50
N LYS A 296 20.82 5.89 10.67
CA LYS A 296 21.34 6.67 11.81
C LYS A 296 22.59 6.04 12.42
N LYS A 297 22.55 4.75 12.75
CA LYS A 297 23.62 4.03 13.47
C LYS A 297 24.90 3.99 12.65
N LEU A 298 24.78 3.76 11.34
CA LEU A 298 25.91 3.75 10.41
C LEU A 298 26.28 5.16 9.91
N SER A 299 25.53 6.21 10.29
CA SER A 299 25.69 7.58 9.82
C SER A 299 25.85 7.65 8.29
N LEU A 300 25.02 6.91 7.56
CA LEU A 300 25.17 6.77 6.11
C LEU A 300 25.00 8.12 5.45
N SER A 301 25.89 8.47 4.53
CA SER A 301 25.70 9.59 3.58
C SER A 301 24.65 9.23 2.53
N ALA A 302 24.27 10.16 1.64
CA ALA A 302 23.37 9.85 0.52
C ALA A 302 23.88 8.66 -0.31
N LEU A 303 25.20 8.56 -0.47
CA LEU A 303 25.90 7.46 -1.14
C LEU A 303 25.81 6.14 -0.33
N GLY A 304 25.92 6.18 0.99
CA GLY A 304 25.69 5.00 1.83
C GLY A 304 24.24 4.51 1.79
N ALA A 305 23.28 5.45 1.83
CA ALA A 305 21.85 5.16 1.84
C ALA A 305 21.38 4.46 0.56
N ILE A 306 21.85 4.88 -0.61
CA ILE A 306 21.50 4.24 -1.89
C ILE A 306 22.10 2.83 -2.02
N ARG A 307 23.32 2.58 -1.50
CA ARG A 307 23.88 1.21 -1.44
C ARG A 307 23.02 0.29 -0.58
N MET A 308 22.57 0.81 0.57
CA MET A 308 21.65 0.08 1.45
C MET A 308 20.33 -0.21 0.74
N ALA A 309 19.72 0.78 0.08
CA ALA A 309 18.48 0.58 -0.68
C ALA A 309 18.64 -0.47 -1.80
N MET A 310 19.74 -0.43 -2.56
CA MET A 310 20.07 -1.44 -3.57
C MET A 310 20.21 -2.84 -3.00
N LEU A 311 20.93 -2.98 -1.87
CA LEU A 311 21.11 -4.28 -1.21
C LEU A 311 19.77 -4.84 -0.72
N VAL A 312 18.96 -4.00 -0.06
CA VAL A 312 17.64 -4.39 0.44
C VAL A 312 16.72 -4.80 -0.71
N ASN A 313 16.67 -4.03 -1.79
CA ASN A 313 15.86 -4.36 -2.96
C ASN A 313 16.31 -5.69 -3.60
N LEU A 314 17.62 -5.94 -3.72
CA LEU A 314 18.16 -7.20 -4.25
C LEU A 314 17.75 -8.40 -3.38
N VAL A 315 17.97 -8.31 -2.07
CA VAL A 315 17.62 -9.39 -1.12
C VAL A 315 16.10 -9.60 -1.10
N SER A 316 15.32 -8.53 -1.09
CA SER A 316 13.86 -8.63 -1.15
C SER A 316 13.42 -9.30 -2.46
N THR A 317 14.00 -8.96 -3.61
CA THR A 317 13.69 -9.60 -4.89
C THR A 317 13.95 -11.12 -4.85
N ALA A 318 15.07 -11.54 -4.24
CA ALA A 318 15.36 -12.96 -4.05
C ALA A 318 14.31 -13.67 -3.17
N CYS A 319 13.79 -12.99 -2.13
CA CYS A 319 12.68 -13.53 -1.35
C CYS A 319 11.40 -13.70 -2.20
N TYR A 320 11.06 -12.75 -3.07
CA TYR A 320 9.89 -12.89 -3.96
C TYR A 320 10.02 -14.08 -4.93
N VAL A 321 11.23 -14.37 -5.41
CA VAL A 321 11.48 -15.55 -6.26
C VAL A 321 11.12 -16.85 -5.53
N SER A 322 11.30 -16.90 -4.20
CA SER A 322 10.93 -18.07 -3.41
C SER A 322 9.42 -18.33 -3.43
N PHE A 323 8.58 -17.29 -3.56
CA PHE A 323 7.12 -17.45 -3.64
C PHE A 323 6.64 -18.16 -4.91
N LEU A 324 7.46 -18.22 -5.97
CA LEU A 324 7.10 -18.99 -7.17
C LEU A 324 6.99 -20.51 -6.89
N PHE A 325 7.68 -20.98 -5.85
CA PHE A 325 7.71 -22.39 -5.47
C PHE A 325 6.82 -22.71 -4.26
N LEU A 326 6.29 -21.68 -3.57
CA LEU A 326 5.50 -21.82 -2.36
C LEU A 326 4.02 -21.54 -2.65
N GLY A 327 3.23 -22.59 -2.85
CA GLY A 327 1.78 -22.53 -3.03
C GLY A 327 1.21 -23.92 -3.33
N CYS A 328 -0.11 -24.01 -3.48
CA CYS A 328 -0.81 -25.28 -3.65
C CYS A 328 -1.60 -25.30 -4.95
N ASP A 329 -1.62 -26.45 -5.61
CA ASP A 329 -2.34 -26.60 -6.88
C ASP A 329 -3.86 -26.61 -6.65
N THR A 330 -4.65 -26.20 -7.65
CA THR A 330 -6.12 -26.09 -7.55
C THR A 330 -6.80 -27.42 -7.23
N GLY A 331 -6.17 -28.55 -7.57
CA GLY A 331 -6.75 -29.89 -7.43
C GLY A 331 -7.84 -30.17 -8.47
N PRO A 332 -8.33 -31.42 -8.54
CA PRO A 332 -9.40 -31.79 -9.47
C PRO A 332 -10.76 -31.25 -9.00
N VAL A 333 -11.42 -30.51 -9.88
CA VAL A 333 -12.77 -29.94 -9.72
C VAL A 333 -13.67 -30.47 -10.84
N ALA A 334 -14.76 -31.13 -10.46
CA ALA A 334 -15.71 -31.75 -11.37
C ALA A 334 -16.39 -30.73 -12.28
N GLY A 335 -16.45 -31.01 -13.58
CA GLY A 335 -17.08 -30.17 -14.60
C GLY A 335 -16.30 -28.91 -14.98
N VAL A 336 -15.17 -28.62 -14.33
CA VAL A 336 -14.36 -27.42 -14.61
C VAL A 336 -12.92 -27.76 -14.98
N THR A 337 -12.29 -28.69 -14.27
CA THR A 337 -10.91 -29.13 -14.56
C THR A 337 -10.84 -30.61 -14.93
N VAL A 338 -11.79 -31.41 -14.43
CA VAL A 338 -11.96 -32.82 -14.78
C VAL A 338 -13.43 -33.10 -15.13
N PRO A 339 -13.72 -33.95 -16.12
CA PRO A 339 -15.10 -34.31 -16.46
C PRO A 339 -15.75 -35.13 -15.34
N TYR A 340 -17.09 -35.11 -15.27
CA TYR A 340 -17.83 -36.00 -14.38
C TYR A 340 -17.71 -37.45 -14.86
N GLY A 341 -17.37 -38.35 -13.92
CA GLY A 341 -17.18 -39.78 -14.18
C GLY A 341 -15.80 -40.13 -14.75
N ASN A 342 -15.49 -41.43 -14.77
CA ASN A 342 -14.15 -41.95 -15.08
C ASN A 342 -13.77 -41.92 -16.58
N ASN A 343 -14.50 -41.13 -17.39
CA ASN A 343 -14.31 -41.08 -18.83
C ASN A 343 -13.24 -40.03 -19.17
N THR A 344 -11.98 -40.42 -19.04
CA THR A 344 -10.78 -39.66 -19.48
C THR A 344 -10.65 -39.63 -21.02
N ALA A 345 -11.75 -39.48 -21.75
CA ALA A 345 -11.71 -39.32 -23.20
C ALA A 345 -11.16 -37.92 -23.52
N PRO A 346 -10.04 -37.79 -24.26
CA PRO A 346 -9.50 -36.49 -24.61
C PRO A 346 -10.50 -35.74 -25.50
N GLY A 347 -11.08 -34.64 -24.97
CA GLY A 347 -12.04 -33.80 -25.69
C GLY A 347 -13.49 -33.83 -25.16
N SER A 348 -13.77 -34.46 -24.01
CA SER A 348 -15.06 -34.26 -23.33
C SER A 348 -15.23 -32.79 -22.92
N ALA A 349 -16.33 -32.16 -23.32
CA ALA A 349 -16.67 -30.81 -22.89
C ALA A 349 -16.74 -30.76 -21.35
N LEU A 350 -16.06 -29.79 -20.75
CA LEU A 350 -16.11 -29.52 -19.32
C LEU A 350 -17.40 -28.74 -19.07
N ASP A 351 -18.37 -29.41 -18.46
CA ASP A 351 -19.67 -28.84 -18.09
C ASP A 351 -19.92 -29.10 -16.60
N PRO A 352 -20.27 -28.07 -15.80
CA PRO A 352 -20.75 -28.24 -14.43
C PRO A 352 -21.95 -29.20 -14.32
N TYR A 353 -22.74 -29.34 -15.38
CA TYR A 353 -23.90 -30.22 -15.44
C TYR A 353 -23.54 -31.60 -16.02
N SER A 354 -24.10 -32.63 -15.39
CA SER A 354 -23.86 -34.04 -15.66
C SER A 354 -25.16 -34.82 -15.45
N PRO A 355 -25.36 -36.01 -16.06
CA PRO A 355 -26.57 -36.81 -15.85
C PRO A 355 -26.93 -37.08 -14.38
N CYS A 356 -25.93 -37.04 -13.47
CA CYS A 356 -26.13 -37.26 -12.03
C CYS A 356 -26.69 -36.05 -11.27
N ASN A 357 -26.55 -34.82 -11.79
CA ASN A 357 -27.03 -33.58 -11.15
C ASN A 357 -28.03 -32.79 -12.00
N ASN A 358 -28.32 -33.25 -13.22
CA ASN A 358 -29.20 -32.54 -14.16
C ASN A 358 -30.65 -32.40 -13.66
N ASN A 359 -31.10 -33.30 -12.79
CA ASN A 359 -32.45 -33.28 -12.22
C ASN A 359 -32.55 -32.44 -10.92
N CYS A 360 -31.47 -31.75 -10.53
CA CYS A 360 -31.38 -31.03 -9.27
C CYS A 360 -31.60 -29.52 -9.40
N GLU A 361 -31.69 -28.99 -10.63
CA GLU A 361 -31.80 -27.54 -10.92
C GLU A 361 -30.76 -26.66 -10.19
N CYS A 362 -29.52 -27.15 -10.06
CA CYS A 362 -28.46 -26.44 -9.33
C CYS A 362 -28.12 -25.10 -9.97
N GLN A 363 -27.99 -24.06 -9.14
CA GLN A 363 -27.64 -22.71 -9.57
C GLN A 363 -26.13 -22.44 -9.46
N THR A 364 -25.60 -21.64 -10.38
CA THR A 364 -24.19 -21.24 -10.46
C THR A 364 -23.90 -19.89 -9.81
N ASP A 365 -24.88 -19.34 -9.08
CA ASP A 365 -24.81 -18.06 -8.38
C ASP A 365 -24.11 -18.18 -7.01
N SER A 366 -24.13 -19.36 -6.39
CA SER A 366 -23.49 -19.66 -5.12
C SER A 366 -22.39 -20.71 -5.26
N PHE A 367 -21.28 -20.52 -4.52
CA PHE A 367 -20.15 -21.45 -4.51
C PHE A 367 -19.84 -21.89 -3.10
N THR A 368 -20.23 -23.13 -2.78
CA THR A 368 -20.05 -23.75 -1.47
C THR A 368 -19.35 -25.10 -1.67
N PRO A 369 -18.04 -25.09 -1.98
CA PRO A 369 -17.35 -26.27 -2.46
C PRO A 369 -17.38 -27.40 -1.44
N VAL A 370 -17.52 -28.63 -1.93
CA VAL A 370 -17.49 -29.85 -1.11
C VAL A 370 -16.48 -30.84 -1.68
N CYS A 371 -15.79 -31.55 -0.81
CA CYS A 371 -14.85 -32.60 -1.17
C CYS A 371 -15.54 -33.96 -1.11
N GLY A 372 -15.52 -34.69 -2.23
CA GLY A 372 -16.01 -36.06 -2.28
C GLY A 372 -15.01 -37.08 -1.73
N ALA A 373 -15.52 -38.24 -1.32
CA ALA A 373 -14.68 -39.38 -0.92
C ALA A 373 -13.78 -39.91 -2.06
N ASP A 374 -14.06 -39.52 -3.31
CA ASP A 374 -13.25 -39.75 -4.50
C ASP A 374 -12.04 -38.80 -4.62
N GLY A 375 -11.92 -37.81 -3.73
CA GLY A 375 -10.85 -36.80 -3.76
C GLY A 375 -11.07 -35.70 -4.81
N ILE A 376 -12.29 -35.59 -5.36
CA ILE A 376 -12.68 -34.56 -6.32
C ILE A 376 -13.50 -33.49 -5.60
N THR A 377 -13.23 -32.21 -5.92
CA THR A 377 -14.00 -31.09 -5.39
C THR A 377 -15.20 -30.81 -6.31
N TYR A 378 -16.37 -30.60 -5.73
CA TYR A 378 -17.61 -30.23 -6.42
C TYR A 378 -17.98 -28.78 -6.07
N LEU A 379 -18.66 -28.06 -6.99
CA LEU A 379 -18.99 -26.63 -6.80
C LEU A 379 -19.94 -26.37 -5.61
N SER A 380 -20.89 -27.28 -5.40
CA SER A 380 -21.80 -27.32 -4.23
C SER A 380 -22.22 -28.75 -3.93
N ALA A 381 -22.91 -28.96 -2.80
CA ALA A 381 -23.51 -30.25 -2.49
C ALA A 381 -24.61 -30.65 -3.51
N CYS A 382 -25.30 -29.67 -4.12
CA CYS A 382 -26.22 -29.89 -5.23
C CYS A 382 -25.49 -30.44 -6.45
N PHE A 383 -24.35 -29.84 -6.85
CA PHE A 383 -23.56 -30.33 -7.98
C PHE A 383 -22.96 -31.72 -7.74
N ALA A 384 -22.74 -32.12 -6.48
CA ALA A 384 -22.38 -33.48 -6.09
C ALA A 384 -23.58 -34.47 -6.10
N GLY A 385 -24.80 -33.97 -6.27
CA GLY A 385 -26.04 -34.77 -6.30
C GLY A 385 -26.47 -35.27 -4.93
N CYS A 386 -26.13 -34.58 -3.84
CA CYS A 386 -26.47 -35.00 -2.48
C CYS A 386 -27.93 -34.66 -2.14
N ASN A 387 -28.69 -35.65 -1.65
CA ASN A 387 -30.13 -35.53 -1.37
C ASN A 387 -30.44 -35.20 0.11
N SER A 388 -29.46 -35.32 1.01
CA SER A 388 -29.65 -35.04 2.45
C SER A 388 -28.85 -33.82 2.90
N THR A 389 -29.42 -33.02 3.82
CA THR A 389 -28.71 -31.94 4.52
C THR A 389 -27.51 -32.44 5.34
N ASN A 390 -27.48 -33.73 5.67
CA ASN A 390 -26.34 -34.44 6.26
C ASN A 390 -25.20 -34.74 5.27
N LEU A 391 -25.24 -34.20 4.04
CA LEU A 391 -24.18 -34.33 3.03
C LEU A 391 -23.91 -35.80 2.63
N THR A 392 -24.98 -36.58 2.56
CA THR A 392 -24.97 -38.01 2.20
C THR A 392 -25.90 -38.28 1.02
N GLY A 393 -25.76 -39.45 0.38
CA GLY A 393 -26.62 -39.84 -0.73
C GLY A 393 -26.24 -39.18 -2.05
N CYS A 394 -24.95 -38.93 -2.30
CA CYS A 394 -24.49 -38.10 -3.40
C CYS A 394 -24.32 -38.92 -4.70
N ALA A 395 -25.19 -38.66 -5.69
CA ALA A 395 -25.28 -39.44 -6.92
C ALA A 395 -24.09 -39.29 -7.89
N CYS A 396 -23.33 -38.19 -7.80
CA CYS A 396 -22.22 -37.91 -8.72
C CYS A 396 -20.89 -38.59 -8.34
N LEU A 397 -20.80 -39.20 -7.15
CA LEU A 397 -19.60 -39.91 -6.73
C LEU A 397 -19.57 -41.30 -7.38
N THR A 398 -18.65 -41.52 -8.31
CA THR A 398 -18.61 -42.76 -9.12
C THR A 398 -17.82 -43.91 -8.47
N THR A 399 -17.04 -43.63 -7.43
CA THR A 399 -16.17 -44.61 -6.76
C THR A 399 -16.82 -45.30 -5.56
N VAL A 400 -17.95 -44.77 -5.07
CA VAL A 400 -18.66 -45.26 -3.88
C VAL A 400 -20.14 -45.41 -4.23
N PRO A 401 -20.82 -46.51 -3.82
CA PRO A 401 -22.28 -46.61 -3.98
C PRO A 401 -22.98 -45.39 -3.36
N ALA A 402 -23.97 -44.84 -4.07
CA ALA A 402 -24.62 -43.57 -3.72
C ALA A 402 -25.12 -43.48 -2.27
N GLU A 403 -25.57 -44.59 -1.67
CA GLU A 403 -26.06 -44.65 -0.29
C GLU A 403 -24.96 -44.43 0.78
N ASN A 404 -23.70 -44.71 0.45
CA ASN A 404 -22.53 -44.50 1.31
C ASN A 404 -21.65 -43.32 0.87
N ALA A 405 -22.06 -42.61 -0.18
CA ALA A 405 -21.32 -41.49 -0.73
C ALA A 405 -21.55 -40.24 0.15
N THR A 406 -20.49 -39.84 0.87
CA THR A 406 -20.48 -38.65 1.73
C THR A 406 -19.53 -37.59 1.20
N VAL A 407 -19.87 -36.33 1.39
CA VAL A 407 -19.01 -35.19 1.05
C VAL A 407 -18.70 -34.36 2.29
N VAL A 408 -17.52 -33.74 2.32
CA VAL A 408 -17.07 -32.87 3.42
C VAL A 408 -17.06 -31.41 2.93
N PRO A 409 -17.53 -30.44 3.73
CA PRO A 409 -17.45 -29.03 3.35
C PRO A 409 -16.01 -28.56 3.11
N GLY A 410 -15.81 -27.76 2.06
CA GLY A 410 -14.52 -27.21 1.64
C GLY A 410 -13.90 -27.95 0.44
N LYS A 411 -12.85 -27.36 -0.13
CA LYS A 411 -12.03 -27.98 -1.19
C LYS A 411 -11.27 -29.19 -0.65
N CYS A 412 -10.99 -30.17 -1.51
CA CYS A 412 -10.19 -31.34 -1.12
C CYS A 412 -8.76 -30.96 -0.70
N PRO A 413 -8.20 -31.61 0.33
CA PRO A 413 -6.86 -31.31 0.83
C PRO A 413 -5.80 -31.72 -0.20
N SER A 414 -4.88 -30.80 -0.51
CA SER A 414 -3.71 -31.10 -1.33
C SER A 414 -2.50 -31.50 -0.46
N PRO A 415 -1.78 -32.58 -0.81
CA PRO A 415 -0.66 -33.06 -0.02
C PRO A 415 0.46 -32.02 0.05
N GLY A 416 1.00 -31.78 1.27
CA GLY A 416 2.09 -30.82 1.50
C GLY A 416 1.65 -29.33 1.57
N CYS A 417 0.36 -29.02 1.36
CA CYS A 417 -0.11 -27.64 1.33
C CYS A 417 0.04 -26.90 2.67
N GLN A 418 -0.15 -27.61 3.80
CA GLN A 418 -0.01 -27.01 5.13
C GLN A 418 1.43 -26.62 5.46
N GLU A 419 2.43 -27.42 5.04
CA GLU A 419 3.85 -27.08 5.21
C GLU A 419 4.26 -25.93 4.29
N ALA A 420 3.77 -25.93 3.04
CA ALA A 420 3.98 -24.84 2.09
C ALA A 420 3.39 -23.53 2.61
N PHE A 421 2.21 -23.57 3.23
CA PHE A 421 1.57 -22.42 3.87
C PHE A 421 2.41 -21.83 5.01
N LEU A 422 2.87 -22.67 5.95
CA LEU A 422 3.68 -22.20 7.07
C LEU A 422 5.00 -21.59 6.57
N THR A 423 5.64 -22.24 5.60
CA THR A 423 6.86 -21.74 4.97
C THR A 423 6.62 -20.40 4.26
N PHE A 424 5.52 -20.28 3.51
CA PHE A 424 5.11 -19.03 2.86
C PHE A 424 4.93 -17.91 3.88
N LEU A 425 4.24 -18.16 5.00
CA LEU A 425 4.04 -17.17 6.06
C LEU A 425 5.37 -16.65 6.63
N CYS A 426 6.29 -17.55 6.97
CA CYS A 426 7.61 -17.17 7.48
C CYS A 426 8.42 -16.34 6.47
N VAL A 427 8.45 -16.77 5.20
CA VAL A 427 9.16 -16.04 4.14
C VAL A 427 8.51 -14.69 3.87
N MET A 428 7.18 -14.58 3.91
CA MET A 428 6.44 -13.32 3.81
C MET A 428 6.80 -12.34 4.92
N CYS A 429 6.89 -12.79 6.18
CA CYS A 429 7.32 -11.95 7.29
C CYS A 429 8.74 -11.39 7.07
N ILE A 430 9.69 -12.25 6.73
CA ILE A 430 11.09 -11.86 6.45
C ILE A 430 11.15 -10.91 5.25
N CYS A 431 10.41 -11.21 4.18
CA CYS A 431 10.39 -10.40 2.98
C CYS A 431 9.77 -9.02 3.22
N SER A 432 8.67 -8.95 3.96
CA SER A 432 8.01 -7.70 4.36
C SER A 432 8.95 -6.84 5.22
N LEU A 433 9.60 -7.46 6.20
CA LEU A 433 10.60 -6.80 7.05
C LEU A 433 11.73 -6.20 6.22
N ILE A 434 12.38 -7.01 5.38
CA ILE A 434 13.52 -6.58 4.57
C ILE A 434 13.07 -5.51 3.58
N GLY A 435 12.02 -5.75 2.80
CA GLY A 435 11.54 -4.83 1.77
C GLY A 435 11.21 -3.45 2.34
N ALA A 436 10.59 -3.40 3.52
CA ALA A 436 10.20 -2.13 4.15
C ALA A 436 11.40 -1.31 4.66
N MET A 437 12.58 -1.92 4.87
CA MET A 437 13.82 -1.21 5.23
C MET A 437 14.29 -0.21 4.16
N ALA A 438 13.87 -0.37 2.90
CA ALA A 438 14.25 0.53 1.81
C ALA A 438 13.48 1.86 1.80
N GLN A 439 12.36 1.96 2.52
CA GLN A 439 11.48 3.13 2.47
C GLN A 439 12.15 4.40 3.02
N THR A 440 12.68 4.34 4.24
CA THR A 440 13.37 5.47 4.87
C THR A 440 14.62 5.92 4.10
N PRO A 441 15.58 5.06 3.70
CA PRO A 441 16.74 5.50 2.95
C PRO A 441 16.37 6.15 1.60
N SER A 442 15.30 5.70 0.93
CA SER A 442 14.81 6.32 -0.32
C SER A 442 14.42 7.78 -0.12
N VAL A 443 13.70 8.11 0.95
CA VAL A 443 13.31 9.49 1.29
C VAL A 443 14.53 10.33 1.70
N ILE A 444 15.47 9.75 2.47
CA ILE A 444 16.69 10.44 2.89
C ILE A 444 17.59 10.79 1.68
N ILE A 445 17.66 9.94 0.67
CA ILE A 445 18.39 10.23 -0.58
C ILE A 445 17.77 11.43 -1.29
N LEU A 446 16.44 11.48 -1.39
CA LEU A 446 15.72 12.60 -2.01
C LEU A 446 16.05 13.92 -1.30
N ILE A 447 15.87 13.95 0.02
CA ILE A 447 16.07 15.16 0.83
C ILE A 447 17.50 15.69 0.71
N ARG A 448 18.50 14.80 0.66
CA ARG A 448 19.92 15.17 0.57
C ARG A 448 20.42 15.49 -0.83
N THR A 449 19.63 15.24 -1.87
CA THR A 449 20.01 15.50 -3.28
C THR A 449 19.33 16.73 -3.87
N VAL A 450 18.39 17.33 -3.14
CA VAL A 450 17.65 18.54 -3.53
C VAL A 450 18.10 19.71 -2.64
N SER A 451 18.04 20.94 -3.16
CA SER A 451 18.32 22.14 -2.39
C SER A 451 17.34 22.30 -1.22
N PRO A 452 17.78 22.86 -0.08
CA PRO A 452 16.93 23.00 1.12
C PRO A 452 15.65 23.80 0.84
N GLU A 453 15.72 24.83 -0.01
CA GLU A 453 14.58 25.67 -0.40
C GLU A 453 13.48 24.92 -1.16
N LEU A 454 13.81 23.83 -1.87
CA LEU A 454 12.87 23.05 -2.68
C LEU A 454 12.47 21.74 -1.99
N LYS A 455 12.92 21.48 -0.76
CA LYS A 455 12.75 20.19 -0.07
C LYS A 455 11.28 19.78 0.10
N SER A 456 10.45 20.65 0.68
CA SER A 456 9.04 20.33 0.94
C SER A 456 8.24 20.19 -0.36
N TYR A 457 8.60 20.98 -1.38
CA TYR A 457 8.04 20.87 -2.72
C TYR A 457 8.41 19.55 -3.40
N ALA A 458 9.68 19.15 -3.33
CA ALA A 458 10.19 17.88 -3.83
C ALA A 458 9.52 16.67 -3.16
N LEU A 459 9.32 16.71 -1.85
CA LEU A 459 8.55 15.70 -1.12
C LEU A 459 7.09 15.67 -1.58
N GLY A 460 6.48 16.84 -1.83
CA GLY A 460 5.14 16.93 -2.41
C GLY A 460 5.05 16.23 -3.77
N VAL A 461 6.01 16.46 -4.66
CA VAL A 461 6.11 15.78 -5.97
C VAL A 461 6.32 14.27 -5.81
N LEU A 462 7.17 13.83 -4.88
CA LEU A 462 7.35 12.41 -4.55
C LEU A 462 6.00 11.77 -4.18
N PHE A 463 5.31 12.27 -3.14
CA PHE A 463 4.07 11.66 -2.68
C PHE A 463 2.93 11.72 -3.71
N LEU A 464 2.89 12.78 -4.53
CA LEU A 464 1.96 12.85 -5.65
C LEU A 464 2.20 11.71 -6.65
N LEU A 465 3.45 11.50 -7.06
CA LEU A 465 3.80 10.44 -8.02
C LEU A 465 3.68 9.04 -7.42
N LEU A 466 3.94 8.87 -6.12
CA LEU A 466 3.66 7.62 -5.42
C LEU A 466 2.16 7.27 -5.48
N ARG A 467 1.27 8.24 -5.26
CA ARG A 467 -0.18 8.03 -5.35
C ARG A 467 -0.62 7.76 -6.79
N LEU A 468 -0.16 8.57 -7.75
CA LEU A 468 -0.56 8.47 -9.15
C LEU A 468 -0.06 7.20 -9.82
N LEU A 469 1.22 6.84 -9.64
CA LEU A 469 1.87 5.74 -10.35
C LEU A 469 2.01 4.48 -9.50
N GLY A 470 2.18 4.62 -8.19
CA GLY A 470 2.40 3.51 -7.27
C GLY A 470 1.11 2.91 -6.69
N PHE A 471 0.03 3.67 -6.53
CA PHE A 471 -1.21 3.15 -5.93
C PHE A 471 -2.35 2.90 -6.91
N ILE A 472 -2.44 3.67 -8.00
CA ILE A 472 -3.60 3.58 -8.92
C ILE A 472 -3.42 2.46 -9.97
N PRO A 473 -2.40 2.48 -10.87
CA PRO A 473 -2.22 1.41 -11.86
C PRO A 473 -1.96 0.01 -11.29
N PRO A 474 -1.15 -0.18 -10.23
CA PRO A 474 -0.70 -1.52 -9.85
C PRO A 474 -1.83 -2.45 -9.42
N PRO A 475 -2.77 -2.07 -8.52
CA PRO A 475 -3.91 -2.93 -8.21
C PRO A 475 -4.74 -3.29 -9.44
N LEU A 476 -4.89 -2.40 -10.43
CA LEU A 476 -5.61 -2.72 -11.66
C LEU A 476 -4.87 -3.77 -12.50
N ILE A 477 -3.55 -3.63 -12.63
CA ILE A 477 -2.70 -4.59 -13.38
C ILE A 477 -2.71 -5.96 -12.69
N PHE A 478 -2.54 -5.99 -11.37
CA PHE A 478 -2.59 -7.21 -10.58
C PHE A 478 -3.98 -7.86 -10.68
N GLY A 479 -5.05 -7.10 -10.52
CA GLY A 479 -6.43 -7.59 -10.64
C GLY A 479 -6.72 -8.19 -12.01
N ALA A 480 -6.37 -7.49 -13.09
CA ALA A 480 -6.52 -8.01 -14.46
C ALA A 480 -5.71 -9.29 -14.69
N GLY A 481 -4.49 -9.37 -14.13
CA GLY A 481 -3.68 -10.58 -14.16
C GLY A 481 -4.35 -11.75 -13.44
N ILE A 482 -4.96 -11.50 -12.28
CA ILE A 482 -5.68 -12.52 -11.49
C ILE A 482 -6.93 -13.00 -12.25
N ASP A 483 -7.75 -12.07 -12.74
CA ASP A 483 -8.99 -12.38 -13.45
C ASP A 483 -8.73 -13.15 -14.75
N SER A 484 -7.57 -12.97 -15.39
CA SER A 484 -7.17 -13.77 -16.56
C SER A 484 -6.95 -15.25 -16.25
N THR A 485 -6.81 -15.63 -14.98
CA THR A 485 -6.65 -17.02 -14.53
C THR A 485 -7.95 -17.68 -14.07
N CYS A 486 -9.08 -17.01 -14.29
CA CYS A 486 -10.37 -17.52 -13.89
C CYS A 486 -10.75 -18.78 -14.66
N LEU A 487 -11.10 -19.84 -13.92
CA LEU A 487 -11.65 -21.08 -14.47
C LEU A 487 -13.19 -21.09 -14.45
N PHE A 488 -13.80 -20.45 -13.44
CA PHE A 488 -15.25 -20.42 -13.30
C PHE A 488 -15.77 -19.08 -12.79
N TRP A 489 -16.68 -18.48 -13.55
CA TRP A 489 -17.35 -17.22 -13.24
C TRP A 489 -18.73 -17.50 -12.66
N SER A 490 -19.08 -16.88 -11.54
CA SER A 490 -20.46 -16.88 -11.05
C SER A 490 -21.35 -16.10 -12.02
N THR A 491 -22.60 -16.51 -12.19
CA THR A 491 -23.61 -15.77 -12.95
C THR A 491 -24.71 -15.30 -12.02
N PHE A 492 -25.04 -14.02 -12.05
CA PHE A 492 -26.13 -13.46 -11.24
C PHE A 492 -27.03 -12.61 -12.13
N CYS A 493 -28.34 -12.83 -12.11
CA CYS A 493 -29.30 -12.19 -13.03
C CYS A 493 -28.97 -12.38 -14.53
N GLY A 494 -28.34 -13.49 -14.92
CA GLY A 494 -27.91 -13.74 -16.31
C GLY A 494 -26.69 -12.93 -16.77
N GLU A 495 -26.12 -12.08 -15.91
CA GLU A 495 -24.90 -11.31 -16.16
C GLU A 495 -23.69 -11.98 -15.49
N GLN A 496 -22.50 -11.76 -16.08
CA GLN A 496 -21.25 -12.28 -15.55
C GLN A 496 -20.88 -11.59 -14.23
N GLY A 497 -20.80 -12.37 -13.15
CA GLY A 497 -20.45 -11.93 -11.81
C GLY A 497 -18.96 -12.03 -11.50
N ALA A 498 -18.63 -12.29 -10.22
CA ALA A 498 -17.24 -12.44 -9.78
C ALA A 498 -16.65 -13.79 -10.21
N CYS A 499 -15.33 -13.83 -10.39
CA CYS A 499 -14.64 -15.10 -10.56
C CYS A 499 -14.50 -15.81 -9.21
N VAL A 500 -14.89 -17.09 -9.21
CA VAL A 500 -15.04 -17.93 -8.02
C VAL A 500 -13.92 -18.95 -7.91
N LEU A 501 -13.52 -19.55 -9.03
CA LEU A 501 -12.47 -20.56 -9.10
C LEU A 501 -11.36 -20.10 -10.05
N TYR A 502 -10.13 -20.21 -9.60
CA TYR A 502 -8.94 -19.79 -10.32
C TYR A 502 -7.97 -20.96 -10.54
N ASP A 503 -7.16 -20.88 -11.60
CA ASP A 503 -5.98 -21.73 -11.74
C ASP A 503 -4.88 -21.20 -10.82
N ASN A 504 -4.64 -21.90 -9.71
CA ASN A 504 -3.69 -21.51 -8.69
C ASN A 504 -2.26 -21.50 -9.22
N VAL A 505 -1.91 -22.37 -10.15
CA VAL A 505 -0.54 -22.44 -10.68
C VAL A 505 -0.27 -21.17 -11.48
N VAL A 506 -1.10 -20.89 -12.48
CA VAL A 506 -0.95 -19.71 -13.34
C VAL A 506 -1.11 -18.42 -12.53
N TYR A 507 -2.06 -18.38 -11.59
CA TYR A 507 -2.24 -17.26 -10.67
C TYR A 507 -0.94 -16.97 -9.91
N ARG A 508 -0.35 -17.96 -9.24
CA ARG A 508 0.92 -17.78 -8.50
C ARG A 508 2.02 -17.20 -9.37
N TYR A 509 2.24 -17.77 -10.56
CA TYR A 509 3.28 -17.30 -11.47
C TYR A 509 3.04 -15.86 -11.93
N LEU A 510 1.82 -15.50 -12.36
CA LEU A 510 1.50 -14.14 -12.81
C LEU A 510 1.63 -13.13 -11.65
N TYR A 511 1.02 -13.42 -10.52
CA TYR A 511 1.01 -12.54 -9.35
C TYR A 511 2.42 -12.21 -8.85
N VAL A 512 3.26 -13.24 -8.70
CA VAL A 512 4.63 -13.07 -8.19
C VAL A 512 5.57 -12.50 -9.27
N SER A 513 5.43 -12.90 -10.54
CA SER A 513 6.29 -12.41 -11.63
C SER A 513 6.11 -10.91 -11.90
N ILE A 514 4.88 -10.38 -11.80
CA ILE A 514 4.61 -8.93 -11.92
C ILE A 514 5.41 -8.18 -10.85
N ALA A 515 5.42 -8.66 -9.60
CA ALA A 515 6.22 -8.02 -8.55
C ALA A 515 7.73 -8.14 -8.78
N ILE A 516 8.22 -9.30 -9.21
CA ILE A 516 9.65 -9.47 -9.53
C ILE A 516 10.07 -8.51 -10.66
N ALA A 517 9.24 -8.33 -11.68
CA ALA A 517 9.50 -7.40 -12.77
C ALA A 517 9.59 -5.95 -12.26
N LEU A 518 8.61 -5.51 -11.46
CA LEU A 518 8.61 -4.18 -10.85
C LEU A 518 9.83 -3.95 -9.93
N LYS A 519 10.21 -4.95 -9.11
CA LYS A 519 11.40 -4.85 -8.27
C LYS A 519 12.69 -4.82 -9.06
N SER A 520 12.78 -5.62 -10.12
CA SER A 520 13.94 -5.62 -11.02
C SER A 520 14.09 -4.25 -11.70
N PHE A 521 12.98 -3.63 -12.10
CA PHE A 521 13.00 -2.28 -12.64
C PHE A 521 13.41 -1.24 -11.59
N ALA A 522 12.93 -1.35 -10.35
CA ALA A 522 13.40 -0.53 -9.23
C ALA A 522 14.91 -0.67 -8.99
N PHE A 523 15.46 -1.89 -9.06
CA PHE A 523 16.89 -2.15 -8.95
C PHE A 523 17.70 -1.42 -10.03
N ILE A 524 17.24 -1.47 -11.29
CA ILE A 524 17.88 -0.75 -12.42
C ILE A 524 17.86 0.77 -12.17
N LEU A 525 16.77 1.31 -11.63
CA LEU A 525 16.66 2.72 -11.30
C LEU A 525 17.56 3.13 -10.12
N TYR A 526 17.65 2.31 -9.07
CA TYR A 526 18.57 2.53 -7.96
C TYR A 526 20.04 2.46 -8.39
N THR A 527 20.41 1.48 -9.23
CA THR A 527 21.76 1.35 -9.79
C THR A 527 22.12 2.53 -10.69
N THR A 528 21.17 3.03 -11.49
CA THR A 528 21.34 4.24 -12.30
C THR A 528 21.55 5.47 -11.42
N THR A 529 20.74 5.61 -10.36
CA THR A 529 20.86 6.69 -9.37
C THR A 529 22.22 6.65 -8.69
N TRP A 530 22.68 5.45 -8.29
CA TRP A 530 24.01 5.22 -7.72
C TRP A 530 25.13 5.70 -8.64
N GLN A 531 25.08 5.32 -9.92
CA GLN A 531 26.08 5.72 -10.90
C GLN A 531 26.09 7.23 -11.14
N CYS A 532 24.91 7.84 -11.29
CA CYS A 532 24.76 9.29 -11.47
C CYS A 532 25.28 10.07 -10.27
N LEU A 533 24.97 9.62 -9.04
CA LEU A 533 25.43 10.23 -7.80
C LEU A 533 26.94 10.08 -7.62
N ARG A 534 27.50 8.91 -7.96
CA ARG A 534 28.94 8.66 -7.90
C ARG A 534 29.72 9.52 -8.90
N LYS A 535 29.24 9.63 -10.15
CA LYS A 535 29.90 10.46 -11.19
C LYS A 535 29.82 11.95 -10.85
N ASN A 536 28.70 12.41 -10.32
CA ASN A 536 28.46 13.81 -9.97
C ASN A 536 28.66 14.11 -8.47
N TYR A 537 29.46 13.31 -7.75
CA TYR A 537 29.66 13.44 -6.31
C TYR A 537 30.00 14.88 -5.90
N LYS A 538 30.88 15.55 -6.67
CA LYS A 538 31.27 16.94 -6.41
C LYS A 538 30.13 17.95 -6.60
N ARG A 539 29.14 17.68 -7.44
CA ARG A 539 28.03 18.59 -7.73
C ARG A 539 26.90 18.50 -6.70
N TYR A 540 26.63 17.30 -6.18
CA TYR A 540 25.55 17.06 -5.21
C TYR A 540 26.03 17.10 -3.76
N ILE A 541 27.26 16.65 -3.48
CA ILE A 541 27.76 16.48 -2.11
C ILE A 541 28.78 17.56 -1.72
N LYS A 542 29.62 18.07 -2.64
CA LYS A 542 30.61 19.12 -2.29
C LYS A 542 29.98 20.47 -1.93
N ASN A 543 28.76 20.75 -2.39
CA ASN A 543 27.97 21.89 -1.90
C ASN A 543 27.48 21.71 -0.44
N HIS A 544 27.56 20.49 0.10
CA HIS A 544 27.17 20.14 1.48
C HIS A 544 28.35 19.74 2.39
N GLU A 545 29.45 19.19 1.85
CA GLU A 545 30.64 18.73 2.61
C GLU A 545 31.76 19.78 2.72
N GLY A 546 31.60 20.97 2.11
CA GLY A 546 32.51 22.10 2.36
C GLY A 546 32.61 22.55 3.82
N GLY A 547 31.75 22.03 4.71
CA GLY A 547 31.75 22.31 6.15
C GLY A 547 32.43 21.26 7.04
N LEU A 548 32.87 20.10 6.54
CA LEU A 548 33.57 19.09 7.36
C LEU A 548 34.84 18.58 6.68
N SER A 549 35.81 19.48 6.56
CA SER A 549 37.22 19.11 6.61
C SER A 549 37.95 20.17 7.41
N THR A 550 37.95 20.01 8.73
CA THR A 550 39.08 20.45 9.54
C THR A 550 40.31 19.73 8.98
N LYS A 551 41.03 20.41 8.08
CA LYS A 551 42.44 20.08 7.87
C LYS A 551 43.10 20.18 9.25
N PRO A 552 43.86 19.17 9.71
CA PRO A 552 44.73 19.40 10.84
C PRO A 552 45.74 20.47 10.44
N ASP A 553 45.78 21.55 11.22
CA ASP A 553 46.77 22.63 11.14
C ASP A 553 48.19 22.08 11.25
N ARG A 554 48.78 21.67 10.11
CA ARG A 554 50.20 21.33 10.05
C ARG A 554 50.96 21.83 8.81
N ILE A 555 50.32 22.62 7.94
CA ILE A 555 51.01 23.16 6.75
C ILE A 555 50.97 24.69 6.67
N GLN A 556 50.04 25.38 7.35
CA GLN A 556 49.96 26.85 7.28
C GLN A 556 50.80 27.59 8.35
N ASN A 557 51.45 26.86 9.26
CA ASN A 557 52.37 27.45 10.24
C ASN A 557 53.84 27.49 9.78
N LYS A 558 54.16 26.97 8.59
CA LYS A 558 55.53 26.96 8.05
C LYS A 558 55.84 28.14 7.11
N GLU A 559 54.81 28.76 6.53
CA GLU A 559 54.96 29.96 5.69
C GLU A 559 54.69 31.26 6.44
N ARG A 560 53.82 31.26 7.46
CA ARG A 560 53.62 32.45 8.32
C ARG A 560 54.79 32.73 9.27
N MET A 561 55.57 31.70 9.62
CA MET A 561 56.81 31.86 10.41
C MET A 561 58.02 32.28 9.56
N ARG A 562 57.97 32.17 8.23
CA ARG A 562 59.02 32.70 7.33
C ARG A 562 58.85 34.17 6.99
N LEU A 563 57.62 34.70 6.95
CA LEU A 563 57.41 36.13 6.66
C LEU A 563 57.56 37.06 7.87
N CYS A 564 57.53 36.55 9.11
CA CYS A 564 57.85 37.34 10.31
C CYS A 564 59.31 37.22 10.77
N GLY A 565 60.11 36.32 10.18
CA GLY A 565 61.55 36.18 10.46
C GLY A 565 62.44 37.11 9.63
N GLY A 566 61.93 37.67 8.53
CA GLY A 566 62.72 38.47 7.57
C GLY A 566 62.86 39.95 7.88
N VAL A 567 62.29 40.46 8.98
CA VAL A 567 62.35 41.89 9.35
C VAL A 567 63.25 42.13 10.58
N LEU A 568 63.88 41.08 11.14
CA LEU A 568 64.82 41.21 12.26
C LEU A 568 66.30 40.95 11.89
N GLU A 569 66.61 40.85 10.59
CA GLU A 569 67.96 40.52 10.08
C GLU A 569 68.57 41.59 9.15
N ALA A 570 68.06 42.83 9.20
CA ALA A 570 68.62 43.97 8.47
C ALA A 570 69.46 44.94 9.34
N THR A 571 69.77 44.60 10.60
CA THR A 571 70.55 45.47 11.50
C THR A 571 71.72 44.77 12.22
N ARG A 572 72.26 43.68 11.66
CA ARG A 572 73.44 43.00 12.23
C ARG A 572 74.38 42.41 11.17
N ALA A 573 74.85 43.24 10.25
CA ALA A 573 75.99 42.93 9.40
C ALA A 573 76.87 44.17 9.22
N ALA A 574 77.53 44.58 10.30
CA ALA A 574 78.77 45.36 10.26
C ALA A 574 79.70 44.73 11.31
N GLY A 575 80.59 43.86 10.86
CA GLY A 575 81.60 43.24 11.71
C GLY A 575 82.71 44.24 12.08
N PRO A 576 83.41 44.02 13.21
CA PRO A 576 84.62 44.74 13.54
C PRO A 576 85.84 44.11 12.83
N GLN A 577 86.58 44.90 12.06
CA GLN A 577 87.97 44.62 11.73
C GLN A 577 88.82 45.80 12.20
N SER A 578 89.58 45.55 13.24
CA SER A 578 90.56 46.44 13.86
C SER A 578 91.86 46.46 13.07
N LEU A 579 92.43 47.66 12.95
CA LEU A 579 93.88 47.88 12.92
C LEU A 579 94.57 47.04 14.01
N LEU A 580 95.19 45.93 13.63
CA LEU A 580 96.65 45.76 13.45
C LEU A 580 96.94 44.32 13.03
#